data_AF-A0AB34IB99-F1
#
_entry.id   AF-A0AB34IB99-F1
#
_cell.length_a   1.000
_cell.length_b   1.000
_cell.length_c   1.000
_cell.angle_alpha   90.00
_cell.angle_beta   90.00
_cell.angle_gamma   90.00
#
_symmetry.space_group_name_H-M   'P 1'
#
loop_
_entity.id
_entity.type
_entity.pdbx_description
1 polymer ?
#
loop_
_entity_poly.entity_id
_entity_poly.type
_entity_poly.pdbx_seq_one_letter_code
_entity_poly.pdbx_strand_id
1 'polypeptide(L)'
;MTTITECFVGFAALNFSILNFPAYPTYFNEASYMQLAQAGQYYGPTDIEEYVRFATPSSPYFESLVGLDSQQDFAGIDTDGLCMFRTITKSRYLTSAPAVVANFDLLVMSKVHYNVSSTKIARTFIYYSEAFLDFFFAVLLNTDSLRQSVCTTMRDSCSSTWSLNGYSSISQCTSALSSLPVARGGLYHIDGKSQGCRALHAVFAALNPNHCPHISFAPQIDFKGAFKCQSSGLVDPATLFSSSDLSAYETFGQSIGFDSRFLTVTDVCSSDADCPPTYQCGAGSQCEPVPCAWWCNLYTCSFSSCVHCDAGTDHPCVSILEETVCAPWCNSWTCGLSLCEGCPVCAAIESQTYCHSWCNAYTCGLSSCTPCAVCSDLAAGALCASWCNAYTQDMSFCLGCPP
;
A
#
# COMPACT_ATOMS: atom_id res chain seq x y z
N MET A 1 3.80 1.17 -38.31
CA MET A 1 2.72 1.23 -37.30
C MET A 1 2.35 -0.20 -36.98
N THR A 2 2.37 -0.58 -35.71
CA THR A 2 1.93 -1.90 -35.25
C THR A 2 0.44 -2.07 -35.53
N THR A 3 0.06 -3.19 -36.11
CA THR A 3 -1.34 -3.55 -36.37
C THR A 3 -1.87 -4.51 -35.30
N ILE A 4 -3.20 -4.54 -35.14
CA ILE A 4 -3.86 -5.47 -34.20
C ILE A 4 -3.53 -6.93 -34.56
N THR A 5 -3.50 -7.28 -35.86
CA THR A 5 -3.16 -8.63 -36.30
C THR A 5 -1.74 -9.03 -35.91
N GLU A 6 -0.76 -8.13 -36.07
CA GLU A 6 0.62 -8.37 -35.65
C GLU A 6 0.72 -8.58 -34.13
N CYS A 7 -0.05 -7.81 -33.35
CA CYS A 7 -0.13 -8.00 -31.90
C CYS A 7 -0.55 -9.43 -31.53
N PHE A 8 -1.69 -9.89 -32.06
CA PHE A 8 -2.22 -11.21 -31.72
C PHE A 8 -1.30 -12.34 -32.19
N VAL A 9 -0.82 -12.28 -33.43
CA VAL A 9 0.06 -13.32 -33.98
C VAL A 9 1.38 -13.38 -33.21
N GLY A 10 2.00 -12.22 -32.95
CA GLY A 10 3.27 -12.16 -32.23
C GLY A 10 3.16 -12.63 -30.79
N PHE A 11 2.12 -12.18 -30.07
CA PHE A 11 1.92 -12.57 -28.68
C PHE A 11 1.53 -14.04 -28.53
N ALA A 12 0.67 -14.58 -29.41
CA ALA A 12 0.35 -16.00 -29.44
C ALA A 12 1.60 -16.85 -29.74
N ALA A 13 2.44 -16.42 -30.68
CA ALA A 13 3.70 -17.11 -31.01
C ALA A 13 4.71 -17.09 -29.86
N LEU A 14 4.67 -16.08 -28.98
CA LEU A 14 5.50 -16.03 -27.78
C LEU A 14 5.16 -17.19 -26.81
N ASN A 15 3.94 -17.72 -26.86
CA ASN A 15 3.44 -18.75 -25.93
C ASN A 15 3.77 -18.38 -24.47
N PHE A 16 3.43 -17.14 -24.11
CA PHE A 16 3.78 -16.58 -22.81
C PHE A 16 3.05 -17.32 -21.69
N SER A 17 3.81 -17.77 -20.71
CA SER A 17 3.29 -18.27 -19.43
C SER A 17 4.11 -17.67 -18.30
N ILE A 18 3.45 -16.93 -17.42
CA ILE A 18 4.11 -16.27 -16.28
C ILE A 18 4.77 -17.28 -15.34
N LEU A 19 4.29 -18.53 -15.30
CA LEU A 19 4.85 -19.58 -14.43
C LEU A 19 5.94 -20.43 -15.13
N ASN A 20 6.27 -20.15 -16.39
CA ASN A 20 7.33 -20.86 -17.13
C ASN A 20 8.69 -20.16 -16.97
N PHE A 21 9.25 -20.20 -15.75
CA PHE A 21 10.52 -19.55 -15.41
C PHE A 21 11.67 -19.83 -16.38
N PRO A 22 11.91 -21.08 -16.84
CA PRO A 22 12.99 -21.35 -17.81
C PRO A 22 12.90 -20.57 -19.12
N ALA A 23 11.71 -20.08 -19.50
CA ALA A 23 11.50 -19.31 -20.72
C ALA A 23 11.56 -17.79 -20.51
N TYR A 24 11.85 -17.30 -19.29
CA TYR A 24 11.94 -15.86 -19.02
C TYR A 24 12.95 -15.12 -19.89
N PRO A 25 14.16 -15.66 -20.17
CA PRO A 25 15.07 -15.03 -21.14
C PRO A 25 14.50 -14.93 -22.56
N THR A 26 13.50 -15.76 -22.91
CA THR A 26 12.75 -15.68 -24.17
C THR A 26 11.66 -14.61 -24.10
N TYR A 27 10.98 -14.46 -22.97
CA TYR A 27 9.88 -13.51 -22.80
C TYR A 27 10.35 -12.06 -22.57
N PHE A 28 11.43 -11.89 -21.83
CA PHE A 28 11.91 -10.59 -21.34
C PHE A 28 13.32 -10.28 -21.86
N ASN A 29 13.73 -9.02 -21.74
CA ASN A 29 15.11 -8.56 -21.88
C ASN A 29 15.51 -7.76 -20.62
N GLU A 30 16.75 -7.30 -20.52
CA GLU A 30 17.24 -6.57 -19.33
C GLU A 30 16.53 -5.22 -19.07
N ALA A 31 15.93 -4.62 -20.10
CA ALA A 31 15.15 -3.39 -19.96
C ALA A 31 13.66 -3.67 -19.65
N SER A 32 13.21 -4.92 -19.75
CA SER A 32 11.87 -5.31 -19.35
C SER A 32 11.66 -5.07 -17.85
N TYR A 33 10.45 -4.74 -17.43
CA TYR A 33 10.15 -4.67 -16.01
C TYR A 33 8.75 -5.15 -15.64
N MET A 34 8.60 -5.63 -14.41
CA MET A 34 7.31 -5.86 -13.79
C MET A 34 7.08 -4.84 -12.67
N GLN A 35 5.86 -4.35 -12.53
CA GLN A 35 5.53 -3.39 -11.49
C GLN A 35 4.23 -3.76 -10.78
N LEU A 36 4.30 -3.73 -9.45
CA LEU A 36 3.15 -3.66 -8.57
C LEU A 36 3.23 -2.30 -7.87
N ALA A 37 2.17 -1.49 -7.98
CA ALA A 37 2.11 -0.13 -7.43
C ALA A 37 2.55 -0.07 -5.95
N GLN A 38 2.12 -1.06 -5.17
CA GLN A 38 2.37 -1.17 -3.75
C GLN A 38 3.74 -1.75 -3.36
N ALA A 39 4.47 -2.38 -4.29
CA ALA A 39 5.73 -3.08 -3.98
C ALA A 39 6.94 -2.58 -4.79
N GLY A 40 6.72 -1.82 -5.86
CA GLY A 40 7.78 -1.26 -6.71
C GLY A 40 7.99 -2.00 -8.03
N GLN A 41 9.16 -1.80 -8.62
CA GLN A 41 9.54 -2.27 -9.96
C GLN A 41 10.68 -3.29 -9.89
N TYR A 42 10.58 -4.32 -10.74
CA TYR A 42 11.52 -5.44 -10.88
C TYR A 42 12.02 -5.48 -12.32
N TYR A 43 13.33 -5.30 -12.54
CA TYR A 43 13.91 -5.10 -13.87
C TYR A 43 14.69 -6.32 -14.36
N GLY A 44 14.53 -6.64 -15.63
CA GLY A 44 15.18 -7.79 -16.26
C GLY A 44 14.52 -9.12 -15.90
N PRO A 45 14.86 -10.20 -16.62
CA PRO A 45 14.26 -11.51 -16.42
C PRO A 45 14.46 -12.04 -15.00
N THR A 46 15.62 -11.81 -14.39
CA THR A 46 15.95 -12.31 -13.05
C THR A 46 15.10 -11.68 -11.95
N ASP A 47 15.05 -10.35 -11.85
CA ASP A 47 14.27 -9.68 -10.80
C ASP A 47 12.76 -9.97 -10.97
N ILE A 48 12.28 -10.07 -12.22
CA ILE A 48 10.87 -10.44 -12.50
C ILE A 48 10.61 -11.88 -12.04
N GLU A 49 11.51 -12.82 -12.30
CA GLU A 49 11.41 -14.21 -11.83
C GLU A 49 11.36 -14.27 -10.30
N GLU A 50 12.24 -13.55 -9.60
CA GLU A 50 12.25 -13.50 -8.14
C GLU A 50 10.90 -13.04 -7.59
N TYR A 51 10.34 -11.96 -8.13
CA TYR A 51 9.01 -11.49 -7.71
C TYR A 51 7.91 -12.51 -7.95
N VAL A 52 7.86 -13.14 -9.13
CA VAL A 52 6.82 -14.15 -9.41
C VAL A 52 7.00 -15.39 -8.54
N ARG A 53 8.24 -15.78 -8.22
CA ARG A 53 8.50 -16.86 -7.24
C ARG A 53 7.99 -16.53 -5.85
N PHE A 54 8.09 -15.28 -5.41
CA PHE A 54 7.48 -14.84 -4.15
C PHE A 54 5.95 -14.96 -4.15
N ALA A 55 5.30 -14.66 -5.27
CA ALA A 55 3.84 -14.73 -5.40
C ALA A 55 3.29 -16.14 -5.73
N THR A 56 4.11 -17.19 -5.67
CA THR A 56 3.75 -18.57 -6.06
C THR A 56 4.23 -19.57 -5.02
N PRO A 57 3.91 -20.88 -5.14
CA PRO A 57 4.40 -21.92 -4.23
C PRO A 57 5.92 -22.13 -4.19
N SER A 58 6.70 -21.33 -4.92
CA SER A 58 8.16 -21.24 -4.70
C SER A 58 8.51 -20.46 -3.43
N SER A 59 7.58 -19.64 -2.94
CA SER A 59 7.67 -18.88 -1.69
C SER A 59 7.37 -19.78 -0.49
N PRO A 60 8.03 -19.58 0.67
CA PRO A 60 7.71 -20.31 1.89
C PRO A 60 6.30 -19.98 2.45
N TYR A 61 5.62 -18.96 1.91
CA TYR A 61 4.31 -18.55 2.39
C TYR A 61 3.15 -19.30 1.73
N PHE A 62 3.39 -20.00 0.62
CA PHE A 62 2.34 -20.65 -0.16
C PHE A 62 2.64 -22.13 -0.33
N GLU A 63 1.67 -22.97 0.05
CA GLU A 63 1.69 -24.40 -0.24
C GLU A 63 1.19 -24.69 -1.65
N SER A 64 0.12 -24.00 -2.08
CA SER A 64 -0.45 -24.21 -3.42
C SER A 64 -1.07 -22.93 -4.00
N LEU A 65 -1.14 -22.93 -5.33
CA LEU A 65 -1.78 -21.89 -6.15
C LEU A 65 -2.51 -22.59 -7.30
N VAL A 66 -3.82 -22.39 -7.39
CA VAL A 66 -4.66 -22.97 -8.43
C VAL A 66 -5.43 -21.87 -9.15
N GLY A 67 -5.26 -21.74 -10.47
CA GLY A 67 -6.13 -20.89 -11.29
C GLY A 67 -7.50 -21.56 -11.45
N LEU A 68 -8.56 -20.85 -11.08
CA LEU A 68 -9.94 -21.34 -11.14
C LEU A 68 -10.65 -20.84 -12.40
N ASP A 69 -10.61 -19.53 -12.62
CA ASP A 69 -11.26 -18.85 -13.73
C ASP A 69 -10.30 -17.81 -14.32
N SER A 70 -10.39 -17.54 -15.62
CA SER A 70 -9.57 -16.52 -16.25
C SER A 70 -10.29 -15.87 -17.42
N GLN A 71 -10.15 -14.55 -17.53
CA GLN A 71 -10.49 -13.76 -18.70
C GLN A 71 -9.21 -13.16 -19.27
N GLN A 72 -9.07 -13.19 -20.59
CA GLN A 72 -8.01 -12.49 -21.31
C GLN A 72 -8.61 -11.68 -22.44
N ASP A 73 -8.15 -10.44 -22.59
CA ASP A 73 -8.58 -9.56 -23.67
C ASP A 73 -7.43 -8.67 -24.19
N PHE A 74 -7.64 -8.12 -25.39
CA PHE A 74 -6.75 -7.14 -25.99
C PHE A 74 -7.20 -5.75 -25.59
N ALA A 75 -6.39 -5.09 -24.75
CA ALA A 75 -6.70 -3.79 -24.17
C ALA A 75 -6.32 -2.62 -25.11
N GLY A 76 -5.61 -2.88 -26.21
CA GLY A 76 -5.30 -1.89 -27.24
C GLY A 76 -3.82 -1.82 -27.60
N ILE A 77 -3.42 -0.73 -28.25
CA ILE A 77 -2.02 -0.39 -28.53
C ILE A 77 -1.73 0.92 -27.79
N ASP A 78 -0.70 0.95 -26.97
CA ASP A 78 -0.34 2.16 -26.23
C ASP A 78 0.37 3.21 -27.11
N THR A 79 0.69 4.36 -26.51
CA THR A 79 1.36 5.47 -27.19
C THR A 79 2.76 5.14 -27.69
N ASP A 80 3.41 4.11 -27.12
CA ASP A 80 4.73 3.63 -27.52
C ASP A 80 4.63 2.59 -28.65
N GLY A 81 3.42 2.26 -29.09
CA GLY A 81 3.16 1.24 -30.11
C GLY A 81 3.22 -0.19 -29.58
N LEU A 82 3.17 -0.38 -28.26
CA LEU A 82 3.18 -1.70 -27.61
C LEU A 82 1.75 -2.26 -27.55
N CYS A 83 1.63 -3.55 -27.83
CA CYS A 83 0.38 -4.29 -27.73
C CYS A 83 0.04 -4.56 -26.27
N MET A 84 -1.13 -4.12 -25.80
CA MET A 84 -1.59 -4.34 -24.43
C MET A 84 -2.54 -5.54 -24.38
N PHE A 85 -2.18 -6.52 -23.55
CA PHE A 85 -3.04 -7.66 -23.22
C PHE A 85 -3.34 -7.62 -21.74
N ARG A 86 -4.62 -7.75 -21.40
CA ARG A 86 -5.08 -7.83 -20.02
C ARG A 86 -5.51 -9.25 -19.71
N THR A 87 -5.07 -9.77 -18.60
CA THR A 87 -5.50 -11.07 -18.06
C THR A 87 -5.97 -10.86 -16.63
N ILE A 88 -7.20 -11.26 -16.33
CA ILE A 88 -7.77 -11.27 -14.98
C ILE A 88 -8.02 -12.73 -14.61
N THR A 89 -7.51 -13.17 -13.47
CA THR A 89 -7.57 -14.57 -13.05
C THR A 89 -8.09 -14.67 -11.63
N LYS A 90 -9.11 -15.50 -11.41
CA LYS A 90 -9.48 -15.97 -10.08
C LYS A 90 -8.56 -17.12 -9.69
N SER A 91 -7.87 -16.96 -8.57
CA SER A 91 -6.92 -17.94 -8.07
C SER A 91 -7.26 -18.33 -6.65
N ARG A 92 -7.08 -19.61 -6.32
CA ARG A 92 -7.11 -20.14 -4.97
C ARG A 92 -5.70 -20.32 -4.44
N TYR A 93 -5.44 -19.78 -3.27
CA TYR A 93 -4.19 -19.95 -2.54
C TYR A 93 -4.42 -20.78 -1.30
N LEU A 94 -3.44 -21.63 -0.99
CA LEU A 94 -3.27 -22.23 0.33
C LEU A 94 -1.96 -21.72 0.90
N THR A 95 -1.99 -21.04 2.03
CA THR A 95 -0.77 -20.56 2.70
C THR A 95 -0.18 -21.60 3.64
N SER A 96 1.12 -21.48 3.89
CA SER A 96 1.89 -22.34 4.79
C SER A 96 2.65 -21.52 5.82
N ALA A 97 3.08 -22.18 6.91
CA ALA A 97 4.00 -21.58 7.87
C ALA A 97 5.27 -21.06 7.17
N PRO A 98 5.78 -19.87 7.52
CA PRO A 98 5.48 -19.11 8.75
C PRO A 98 4.25 -18.20 8.70
N ALA A 99 3.55 -18.13 7.57
CA ALA A 99 2.26 -17.43 7.50
C ALA A 99 1.18 -18.18 8.29
N VAL A 100 0.08 -17.50 8.62
CA VAL A 100 -1.15 -18.18 9.03
C VAL A 100 -1.61 -19.08 7.87
N VAL A 101 -1.87 -20.35 8.16
CA VAL A 101 -2.44 -21.29 7.19
C VAL A 101 -3.88 -20.92 6.94
N ALA A 102 -4.21 -20.60 5.69
CA ALA A 102 -5.53 -20.20 5.26
C ALA A 102 -5.73 -20.59 3.80
N ASN A 103 -6.95 -20.92 3.44
CA ASN A 103 -7.37 -21.15 2.06
C ASN A 103 -8.24 -19.98 1.60
N PHE A 104 -7.87 -19.31 0.52
CA PHE A 104 -8.63 -18.16 0.04
C PHE A 104 -8.60 -18.00 -1.48
N ASP A 105 -9.69 -17.46 -2.00
CA ASP A 105 -9.85 -17.06 -3.38
C ASP A 105 -9.62 -15.55 -3.52
N LEU A 106 -8.91 -15.15 -4.57
CA LEU A 106 -8.76 -13.74 -4.97
C LEU A 106 -8.71 -13.57 -6.48
N LEU A 107 -8.91 -12.33 -6.93
CA LEU A 107 -8.65 -11.93 -8.30
C LEU A 107 -7.28 -11.26 -8.41
N VAL A 108 -6.55 -11.57 -9.47
CA VAL A 108 -5.32 -10.88 -9.86
C VAL A 108 -5.50 -10.39 -11.29
N MET A 109 -5.14 -9.14 -11.56
CA MET A 109 -5.05 -8.64 -12.91
C MET A 109 -3.59 -8.41 -13.29
N SER A 110 -3.22 -8.86 -14.48
CA SER A 110 -1.96 -8.54 -15.13
C SER A 110 -2.23 -7.83 -16.45
N LYS A 111 -1.46 -6.79 -16.73
CA LYS A 111 -1.49 -6.03 -17.99
C LYS A 111 -0.11 -6.08 -18.63
N VAL A 112 -0.01 -6.83 -19.71
CA VAL A 112 1.23 -7.12 -20.43
C VAL A 112 1.35 -6.21 -21.64
N HIS A 113 2.47 -5.48 -21.74
CA HIS A 113 2.80 -4.64 -22.89
C HIS A 113 3.87 -5.35 -23.73
N TYR A 114 3.45 -5.89 -24.87
CA TYR A 114 4.26 -6.66 -25.80
C TYR A 114 4.78 -5.81 -26.95
N ASN A 115 6.08 -5.91 -27.21
CA ASN A 115 6.76 -5.23 -28.31
C ASN A 115 6.93 -6.19 -29.50
N VAL A 116 6.14 -5.98 -30.56
CA VAL A 116 6.16 -6.81 -31.78
C VAL A 116 7.53 -6.86 -32.43
N SER A 117 8.24 -5.72 -32.51
CA SER A 117 9.53 -5.64 -33.22
C SER A 117 10.64 -6.44 -32.53
N SER A 118 10.69 -6.40 -31.20
CA SER A 118 11.67 -7.17 -30.43
C SER A 118 11.19 -8.59 -30.10
N THR A 119 9.90 -8.88 -30.28
CA THR A 119 9.23 -10.09 -29.82
C THR A 119 9.37 -10.34 -28.31
N LYS A 120 9.48 -9.26 -27.52
CA LYS A 120 9.63 -9.30 -26.06
C LYS A 120 8.47 -8.60 -25.36
N ILE A 121 8.23 -8.96 -24.11
CA ILE A 121 7.40 -8.19 -23.19
C ILE A 121 8.24 -7.04 -22.65
N ALA A 122 7.83 -5.80 -22.91
CA ALA A 122 8.53 -4.62 -22.45
C ALA A 122 8.18 -4.29 -20.99
N ARG A 123 6.91 -4.44 -20.60
CA ARG A 123 6.48 -4.21 -19.22
C ARG A 123 5.25 -5.03 -18.85
N THR A 124 5.14 -5.39 -17.58
CA THR A 124 3.96 -6.04 -17.00
C THR A 124 3.52 -5.27 -15.77
N PHE A 125 2.27 -4.84 -15.71
CA PHE A 125 1.67 -4.28 -14.51
C PHE A 125 0.82 -5.34 -13.82
N ILE A 126 0.96 -5.44 -12.49
CA ILE A 126 0.19 -6.35 -11.65
C ILE A 126 -0.72 -5.52 -10.75
N TYR A 127 -1.97 -5.92 -10.67
CA TYR A 127 -2.97 -5.37 -9.77
C TYR A 127 -3.47 -6.45 -8.83
N TYR A 128 -3.43 -6.11 -7.55
CA TYR A 128 -4.15 -6.79 -6.48
C TYR A 128 -5.08 -5.77 -5.82
N SER A 129 -6.22 -6.21 -5.31
CA SER A 129 -7.08 -5.36 -4.49
C SER A 129 -6.40 -5.02 -3.16
N GLU A 130 -6.76 -3.87 -2.60
CA GLU A 130 -6.30 -3.45 -1.27
C GLU A 130 -6.71 -4.44 -0.19
N ALA A 131 -7.94 -4.97 -0.26
CA ALA A 131 -8.41 -6.00 0.66
C ALA A 131 -7.52 -7.25 0.68
N PHE A 132 -7.00 -7.68 -0.48
CA PHE A 132 -6.04 -8.78 -0.53
C PHE A 132 -4.70 -8.38 0.10
N LEU A 133 -4.18 -7.20 -0.20
CA LEU A 133 -2.90 -6.76 0.34
C LEU A 133 -2.97 -6.58 1.87
N ASP A 134 -4.07 -6.04 2.38
CA ASP A 134 -4.35 -5.96 3.81
C ASP A 134 -4.38 -7.35 4.44
N PHE A 135 -5.25 -8.24 3.95
CA PHE A 135 -5.36 -9.58 4.49
C PHE A 135 -4.03 -10.36 4.43
N PHE A 136 -3.34 -10.33 3.30
CA PHE A 136 -2.09 -11.05 3.17
C PHE A 136 -1.02 -10.51 4.12
N PHE A 137 -0.80 -9.19 4.17
CA PHE A 137 0.29 -8.62 4.95
C PHE A 137 -0.05 -8.34 6.41
N ALA A 138 -1.26 -7.88 6.72
CA ALA A 138 -1.70 -7.51 8.06
C ALA A 138 -2.34 -8.65 8.85
N VAL A 139 -2.88 -9.66 8.17
CA VAL A 139 -3.47 -10.85 8.82
C VAL A 139 -2.54 -12.06 8.69
N LEU A 140 -2.27 -12.53 7.47
CA LEU A 140 -1.56 -13.80 7.30
C LEU A 140 -0.07 -13.72 7.63
N LEU A 141 0.58 -12.62 7.27
CA LEU A 141 2.01 -12.42 7.48
C LEU A 141 2.34 -11.70 8.80
N ASN A 142 1.37 -11.12 9.49
CA ASN A 142 1.65 -10.31 10.68
C ASN A 142 1.84 -11.12 11.97
N THR A 143 2.59 -12.23 11.90
CA THR A 143 2.78 -13.19 12.99
C THR A 143 4.17 -13.08 13.62
N ASP A 144 4.31 -13.53 14.87
CA ASP A 144 5.62 -13.63 15.52
C ASP A 144 6.55 -14.60 14.81
N SER A 145 6.00 -15.70 14.29
CA SER A 145 6.73 -16.69 13.48
C SER A 145 7.36 -16.04 12.24
N LEU A 146 6.60 -15.20 11.53
CA LEU A 146 7.15 -14.50 10.38
C LEU A 146 8.23 -13.50 10.79
N ARG A 147 7.99 -12.69 11.82
CA ARG A 147 9.00 -11.72 12.30
C ARG A 147 10.29 -12.43 12.67
N GLN A 148 10.18 -13.59 13.34
CA GLN A 148 11.32 -14.44 13.66
C GLN A 148 12.02 -14.95 12.41
N SER A 149 11.28 -15.37 11.38
CA SER A 149 11.85 -15.81 10.08
C SER A 149 12.63 -14.69 9.38
N VAL A 150 12.05 -13.48 9.29
CA VAL A 150 12.71 -12.29 8.73
C VAL A 150 14.01 -11.98 9.48
N CYS A 151 13.96 -11.94 10.81
CA CYS A 151 15.13 -11.64 11.63
C CYS A 151 16.19 -12.75 11.59
N THR A 152 15.77 -14.00 11.45
CA THR A 152 16.68 -15.15 11.26
C THR A 152 17.39 -15.05 9.92
N THR A 153 16.66 -14.72 8.85
CA THR A 153 17.24 -14.46 7.53
C THR A 153 18.27 -13.32 7.61
N MET A 154 17.92 -12.22 8.29
CA MET A 154 18.85 -11.12 8.48
C MET A 154 20.13 -11.55 9.21
N ARG A 155 20.01 -12.30 10.31
CA ARG A 155 21.15 -12.77 11.09
C ARG A 155 22.04 -13.74 10.31
N ASP A 156 21.42 -14.73 9.67
CA ASP A 156 22.11 -15.91 9.15
C ASP A 156 22.57 -15.74 7.70
N SER A 157 21.77 -15.06 6.88
CA SER A 157 22.09 -14.83 5.45
C SER A 157 22.65 -13.44 5.18
N CYS A 158 22.40 -12.47 6.07
CA CYS A 158 22.72 -11.05 5.86
C CYS A 158 23.54 -10.45 7.01
N SER A 159 24.59 -11.14 7.47
CA SER A 159 25.37 -10.76 8.65
C SER A 159 25.84 -9.30 8.67
N SER A 160 26.21 -8.72 7.53
CA SER A 160 26.56 -7.29 7.42
C SER A 160 25.38 -6.36 7.72
N THR A 161 24.19 -6.72 7.25
CA THR A 161 22.93 -6.02 7.52
C THR A 161 22.54 -6.17 8.98
N TRP A 162 22.67 -7.38 9.54
CA TRP A 162 22.45 -7.63 10.96
C TRP A 162 23.34 -6.74 11.84
N SER A 163 24.65 -6.70 11.56
CA SER A 163 25.60 -5.86 12.29
C SER A 163 25.31 -4.37 12.14
N LEU A 164 24.95 -3.92 10.93
CA LEU A 164 24.60 -2.51 10.68
C LEU A 164 23.42 -2.04 11.55
N ASN A 165 22.44 -2.92 11.76
CA ASN A 165 21.26 -2.60 12.59
C ASN A 165 21.53 -2.69 14.09
N GLY A 166 22.72 -3.15 14.53
CA GLY A 166 23.11 -3.18 15.94
C GLY A 166 22.31 -4.16 16.80
N TYR A 167 21.74 -5.21 16.19
CA TYR A 167 20.97 -6.21 16.93
C TYR A 167 21.89 -7.22 17.61
N SER A 168 21.64 -7.47 18.90
CA SER A 168 22.34 -8.48 19.69
C SER A 168 21.55 -9.79 19.81
N SER A 169 20.27 -9.79 19.47
CA SER A 169 19.39 -10.96 19.56
C SER A 169 18.23 -10.89 18.55
N ILE A 170 17.66 -12.05 18.21
CA ILE A 170 16.45 -12.15 17.38
C ILE A 170 15.29 -11.37 18.02
N SER A 171 15.13 -11.43 19.34
CA SER A 171 14.07 -10.69 20.04
C SER A 171 14.18 -9.18 19.84
N GLN A 172 15.39 -8.62 19.84
CA GLN A 172 15.57 -7.18 19.58
C GLN A 172 15.15 -6.81 18.15
N CYS A 173 15.49 -7.66 17.17
CA CYS A 173 15.08 -7.49 15.79
C CYS A 173 13.56 -7.64 15.61
N THR A 174 12.92 -8.64 16.23
CA THR A 174 11.48 -8.84 16.10
C THR A 174 10.69 -7.71 16.75
N SER A 175 11.14 -7.20 17.90
CA SER A 175 10.54 -6.00 18.53
C SER A 175 10.68 -4.75 17.66
N ALA A 176 11.83 -4.58 17.00
CA ALA A 176 12.00 -3.50 16.04
C ALA A 176 11.05 -3.67 14.84
N LEU A 177 10.91 -4.89 14.30
CA LEU A 177 10.01 -5.20 13.19
C LEU A 177 8.55 -4.93 13.53
N SER A 178 8.08 -5.38 14.69
CA SER A 178 6.70 -5.15 15.13
C SER A 178 6.37 -3.68 15.36
N SER A 179 7.39 -2.82 15.54
CA SER A 179 7.20 -1.36 15.68
C SER A 179 7.03 -0.64 14.35
N LEU A 180 7.32 -1.30 13.22
CA LEU A 180 7.09 -0.72 11.90
C LEU A 180 5.60 -0.85 11.53
N PRO A 181 5.05 0.10 10.75
CA PRO A 181 3.72 -0.10 10.19
C PRO A 181 3.73 -1.30 9.23
N VAL A 182 2.60 -2.01 9.12
CA VAL A 182 2.50 -3.18 8.22
C VAL A 182 2.69 -2.77 6.77
N ALA A 183 2.01 -1.70 6.38
CA ALA A 183 2.09 -1.02 5.08
C ALA A 183 2.13 0.51 5.29
N ARG A 184 2.30 1.28 4.23
CA ARG A 184 2.39 2.76 4.24
C ARG A 184 1.24 3.36 3.42
N GLY A 185 0.66 4.45 3.90
CA GLY A 185 -0.43 5.18 3.23
C GLY A 185 -1.75 4.40 3.15
N GLY A 186 -2.79 5.04 2.60
CA GLY A 186 -4.14 4.48 2.50
C GLY A 186 -4.31 3.31 1.53
N LEU A 187 -3.37 3.09 0.59
CA LEU A 187 -3.48 2.06 -0.47
C LEU A 187 -2.66 0.78 -0.19
N TYR A 188 -2.33 0.51 1.07
CA TYR A 188 -1.52 -0.64 1.50
C TYR A 188 -0.18 -0.78 0.75
N HIS A 189 0.60 0.31 0.65
CA HIS A 189 1.94 0.22 0.07
C HIS A 189 2.86 -0.60 0.98
N ILE A 190 3.21 -1.80 0.54
CA ILE A 190 4.12 -2.72 1.24
C ILE A 190 5.60 -2.41 0.96
N ASP A 191 5.90 -1.34 0.23
CA ASP A 191 7.24 -0.83 0.05
C ASP A 191 7.64 0.09 1.23
N GLY A 192 8.74 0.85 1.08
CA GLY A 192 9.21 1.79 2.10
C GLY A 192 9.55 1.12 3.44
N LYS A 193 9.53 1.91 4.52
CA LYS A 193 9.89 1.46 5.88
C LYS A 193 8.72 0.74 6.57
N SER A 194 8.32 -0.40 6.03
CA SER A 194 7.18 -1.22 6.47
C SER A 194 7.57 -2.66 6.81
N GLN A 195 6.71 -3.38 7.55
CA GLN A 195 6.85 -4.83 7.78
C GLN A 195 6.71 -5.60 6.46
N GLY A 196 5.77 -5.20 5.60
CA GLY A 196 5.55 -5.83 4.29
C GLY A 196 6.80 -5.88 3.42
N CYS A 197 7.58 -4.79 3.37
CA CYS A 197 8.80 -4.74 2.56
C CYS A 197 9.84 -5.74 3.06
N ARG A 198 9.97 -5.87 4.40
CA ARG A 198 10.91 -6.82 5.02
C ARG A 198 10.43 -8.27 4.86
N ALA A 199 9.12 -8.51 5.01
CA ALA A 199 8.52 -9.82 4.82
C ALA A 199 8.75 -10.35 3.39
N LEU A 200 8.53 -9.49 2.39
CA LEU A 200 8.78 -9.82 0.98
C LEU A 200 10.28 -10.02 0.72
N HIS A 201 11.12 -9.05 1.07
CA HIS A 201 12.54 -9.12 0.76
C HIS A 201 13.33 -10.13 1.58
N ALA A 202 12.82 -10.61 2.73
CA ALA A 202 13.44 -11.72 3.44
C ALA A 202 13.42 -13.01 2.63
N VAL A 203 12.33 -13.27 1.87
CA VAL A 203 12.27 -14.44 0.98
C VAL A 203 13.38 -14.37 -0.08
N PHE A 204 13.61 -13.18 -0.66
CA PHE A 204 14.68 -13.00 -1.63
C PHE A 204 16.05 -13.08 -0.99
N ALA A 205 16.26 -12.42 0.14
CA ALA A 205 17.54 -12.38 0.84
C ALA A 205 18.01 -13.76 1.33
N ALA A 206 17.08 -14.67 1.59
CA ALA A 206 17.40 -16.07 1.92
C ALA A 206 18.06 -16.83 0.75
N LEU A 207 17.86 -16.38 -0.50
CA LEU A 207 18.37 -17.04 -1.71
C LEU A 207 19.43 -16.18 -2.44
N ASN A 208 19.33 -14.87 -2.32
CA ASN A 208 20.14 -13.89 -3.05
C ASN A 208 20.57 -12.75 -2.10
N PRO A 209 21.83 -12.75 -1.64
CA PRO A 209 22.35 -11.74 -0.70
C PRO A 209 22.28 -10.30 -1.21
N ASN A 210 22.07 -10.06 -2.50
CA ASN A 210 21.88 -8.72 -3.05
C ASN A 210 20.63 -8.03 -2.50
N HIS A 211 19.66 -8.78 -1.96
CA HIS A 211 18.48 -8.24 -1.29
C HIS A 211 18.68 -7.95 0.20
N CYS A 212 19.81 -8.31 0.80
CA CYS A 212 20.08 -8.05 2.22
C CYS A 212 19.88 -6.56 2.61
N PRO A 213 20.32 -5.55 1.83
CA PRO A 213 20.07 -4.15 2.15
C PRO A 213 18.58 -3.79 2.29
N HIS A 214 17.67 -4.53 1.64
CA HIS A 214 16.25 -4.22 1.62
C HIS A 214 15.55 -4.65 2.91
N ILE A 215 16.11 -5.63 3.64
CA ILE A 215 15.57 -6.03 4.94
C ILE A 215 16.11 -5.16 6.09
N SER A 216 17.06 -4.26 5.83
CA SER A 216 17.65 -3.37 6.83
C SER A 216 16.66 -2.35 7.41
N PHE A 217 16.79 -2.01 8.69
CA PHE A 217 16.00 -0.95 9.36
C PHE A 217 16.71 0.40 9.32
N ALA A 218 18.03 0.38 9.32
CA ALA A 218 18.90 1.49 8.99
C ALA A 218 19.00 1.64 7.46
N PRO A 219 19.10 2.87 6.92
CA PRO A 219 19.36 3.06 5.50
C PRO A 219 20.64 2.34 5.06
N GLN A 220 20.50 1.47 4.07
CA GLN A 220 21.60 0.72 3.47
C GLN A 220 21.45 0.77 1.96
N ILE A 221 22.54 1.11 1.26
CA ILE A 221 22.57 1.18 -0.20
C ILE A 221 22.59 -0.25 -0.76
N ASP A 222 21.73 -0.53 -1.73
CA ASP A 222 21.70 -1.80 -2.46
C ASP A 222 22.81 -1.89 -3.54
N PHE A 223 22.89 -3.03 -4.20
CA PHE A 223 23.86 -3.25 -5.27
C PHE A 223 23.64 -2.35 -6.51
N LYS A 224 22.48 -1.69 -6.62
CA LYS A 224 22.12 -0.73 -7.68
C LYS A 224 22.29 0.73 -7.22
N GLY A 225 22.83 0.97 -6.02
CA GLY A 225 23.07 2.33 -5.52
C GLY A 225 21.83 2.99 -4.90
N ALA A 226 20.75 2.25 -4.62
CA ALA A 226 19.49 2.78 -4.12
C ALA A 226 19.23 2.40 -2.65
N PHE A 227 18.49 3.26 -1.93
CA PHE A 227 17.94 2.95 -0.61
C PHE A 227 16.55 2.34 -0.74
N LYS A 228 16.47 1.02 -0.87
CA LYS A 228 15.19 0.30 -0.96
C LYS A 228 14.60 0.04 0.42
N CYS A 229 13.27 -0.07 0.48
CA CYS A 229 12.52 -0.26 1.72
C CYS A 229 12.76 0.82 2.80
N GLN A 230 13.17 2.03 2.44
CA GLN A 230 13.30 3.15 3.39
C GLN A 230 12.24 4.22 3.14
N SER A 231 12.01 4.55 1.86
CA SER A 231 10.97 5.46 1.41
C SER A 231 10.02 4.70 0.49
N SER A 232 8.73 4.98 0.63
CA SER A 232 7.71 4.45 -0.29
C SER A 232 7.68 5.29 -1.55
N GLY A 233 7.44 4.66 -2.69
CA GLY A 233 7.14 5.38 -3.93
C GLY A 233 5.71 5.91 -3.99
N LEU A 234 4.81 5.39 -3.15
CA LEU A 234 3.38 5.73 -3.12
C LEU A 234 2.76 5.76 -4.53
N VAL A 235 3.12 4.78 -5.37
CA VAL A 235 2.65 4.73 -6.75
C VAL A 235 1.18 4.34 -6.75
N ASP A 236 0.31 5.29 -7.06
CA ASP A 236 -1.12 5.04 -7.18
C ASP A 236 -1.41 4.01 -8.30
N PRO A 237 -2.13 2.89 -8.03
CA PRO A 237 -2.54 1.93 -9.04
C PRO A 237 -3.25 2.56 -10.25
N ALA A 238 -3.99 3.66 -10.08
CA ALA A 238 -4.66 4.39 -11.15
C ALA A 238 -3.69 5.01 -12.19
N THR A 239 -2.39 5.10 -11.86
CA THR A 239 -1.35 5.50 -12.82
C THR A 239 -0.90 4.35 -13.73
N LEU A 240 -1.14 3.09 -13.33
CA LEU A 240 -0.78 1.88 -14.08
C LEU A 240 -1.98 1.28 -14.82
N PHE A 241 -3.18 1.48 -14.25
CA PHE A 241 -4.45 0.93 -14.75
C PHE A 241 -5.43 2.05 -15.04
N SER A 242 -6.00 2.03 -16.25
CA SER A 242 -7.06 2.97 -16.60
C SER A 242 -8.35 2.64 -15.83
N SER A 243 -9.29 3.58 -15.78
CA SER A 243 -10.64 3.31 -15.26
C SER A 243 -11.33 2.15 -15.99
N SER A 244 -11.05 1.96 -17.28
CA SER A 244 -11.56 0.82 -18.04
C SER A 244 -10.95 -0.52 -17.63
N ASP A 245 -9.69 -0.54 -17.19
CA ASP A 245 -9.01 -1.73 -16.67
C ASP A 245 -9.64 -2.15 -15.33
N LEU A 246 -9.83 -1.18 -14.42
CA LEU A 246 -10.43 -1.43 -13.10
C LEU A 246 -11.90 -1.84 -13.23
N SER A 247 -12.67 -1.21 -14.12
CA SER A 247 -14.06 -1.63 -14.40
C SER A 247 -14.15 -3.03 -14.98
N ALA A 248 -13.21 -3.44 -15.84
CA ALA A 248 -13.15 -4.80 -16.38
C ALA A 248 -12.83 -5.82 -15.26
N TYR A 249 -11.93 -5.50 -14.34
CA TYR A 249 -11.62 -6.31 -13.17
C TYR A 249 -12.87 -6.55 -12.30
N GLU A 250 -13.62 -5.49 -12.00
CA GLU A 250 -14.86 -5.59 -11.23
C GLU A 250 -15.95 -6.38 -11.95
N THR A 251 -16.14 -6.10 -13.23
CA THR A 251 -17.14 -6.78 -14.07
C THR A 251 -16.84 -8.28 -14.16
N PHE A 252 -15.57 -8.65 -14.32
CA PHE A 252 -15.18 -10.06 -14.34
C PHE A 252 -15.52 -10.76 -13.02
N GLY A 253 -15.16 -10.15 -11.87
CA GLY A 253 -15.53 -10.69 -10.57
C GLY A 253 -17.03 -10.92 -10.44
N GLN A 254 -17.83 -9.90 -10.73
CA GLN A 254 -19.30 -9.99 -10.67
C GLN A 254 -19.83 -11.10 -11.59
N SER A 255 -19.25 -11.27 -12.79
CA SER A 255 -19.68 -12.27 -13.76
C SER A 255 -19.50 -13.72 -13.28
N ILE A 256 -18.55 -13.95 -12.38
CA ILE A 256 -18.28 -15.28 -11.77
C ILE A 256 -18.81 -15.38 -10.33
N GLY A 257 -19.67 -14.45 -9.92
CA GLY A 257 -20.25 -14.41 -8.56
C GLY A 257 -19.21 -14.15 -7.46
N PHE A 258 -18.11 -13.48 -7.80
CA PHE A 258 -17.05 -13.11 -6.89
C PHE A 258 -17.02 -11.59 -6.71
N ASP A 259 -17.20 -11.09 -5.49
CA ASP A 259 -17.03 -9.65 -5.28
C ASP A 259 -15.54 -9.31 -5.31
N SER A 260 -15.10 -8.77 -6.44
CA SER A 260 -13.73 -8.39 -6.77
C SER A 260 -13.08 -7.41 -5.79
N ARG A 261 -13.89 -6.68 -5.01
CA ARG A 261 -13.40 -5.77 -3.97
C ARG A 261 -12.84 -6.54 -2.79
N PHE A 262 -13.27 -7.79 -2.63
CA PHE A 262 -12.90 -8.65 -1.53
C PHE A 262 -12.07 -9.84 -2.00
N LEU A 263 -11.47 -10.50 -1.01
CA LEU A 263 -11.08 -11.91 -1.10
C LEU A 263 -12.14 -12.76 -0.38
N THR A 264 -12.18 -14.05 -0.67
CA THR A 264 -13.03 -14.97 0.08
C THR A 264 -12.17 -15.99 0.78
N VAL A 265 -12.20 -16.02 2.12
CA VAL A 265 -11.64 -17.12 2.88
C VAL A 265 -12.55 -18.33 2.71
N THR A 266 -11.99 -19.43 2.22
CA THR A 266 -12.70 -20.66 1.85
C THR A 266 -12.49 -21.79 2.86
N ASP A 267 -11.80 -21.51 3.96
CA ASP A 267 -11.61 -22.45 5.07
C ASP A 267 -12.95 -22.89 5.64
N VAL A 268 -13.09 -24.21 5.78
CA VAL A 268 -14.21 -24.81 6.49
C VAL A 268 -13.89 -24.78 7.97
N CYS A 269 -14.79 -24.20 8.76
CA CYS A 269 -14.60 -24.03 10.20
C CYS A 269 -15.67 -24.77 10.99
N SER A 270 -15.29 -25.19 12.19
CA SER A 270 -16.20 -25.70 13.22
C SER A 270 -16.29 -24.74 14.41
N SER A 271 -15.32 -23.85 14.55
CA SER A 271 -15.21 -22.83 15.59
C SER A 271 -14.39 -21.63 15.11
N ASP A 272 -14.46 -20.51 15.81
CA ASP A 272 -13.68 -19.29 15.48
C ASP A 272 -12.16 -19.54 15.51
N ALA A 273 -11.70 -20.54 16.25
CA ALA A 273 -10.28 -20.90 16.31
C ALA A 273 -9.76 -21.55 15.01
N ASP A 274 -10.66 -22.02 14.14
CA ASP A 274 -10.31 -22.57 12.83
C ASP A 274 -10.11 -21.47 11.78
N CYS A 275 -10.46 -20.23 12.10
CA CYS A 275 -10.40 -19.10 11.18
C CYS A 275 -9.12 -18.28 11.34
N PRO A 276 -8.65 -17.63 10.26
CA PRO A 276 -7.59 -16.63 10.37
C PRO A 276 -7.95 -15.56 11.41
N PRO A 277 -6.95 -14.88 12.02
CA PRO A 277 -7.22 -13.72 12.85
C PRO A 277 -8.15 -12.75 12.10
N THR A 278 -9.04 -12.07 12.83
CA THR A 278 -10.07 -11.15 12.28
C THR A 278 -11.23 -11.81 11.51
N TYR A 279 -11.26 -13.15 11.45
CA TYR A 279 -12.39 -13.93 10.94
C TYR A 279 -13.02 -14.76 12.05
N GLN A 280 -14.29 -15.10 11.89
CA GLN A 280 -15.05 -15.97 12.79
C GLN A 280 -15.79 -17.04 11.99
N CYS A 281 -16.20 -18.11 12.67
CA CYS A 281 -16.92 -19.19 12.01
C CYS A 281 -18.39 -18.81 11.83
N GLY A 282 -18.76 -18.53 10.58
CA GLY A 282 -20.11 -18.17 10.19
C GLY A 282 -21.09 -19.34 10.26
N ALA A 283 -22.39 -19.05 10.14
CA ALA A 283 -23.45 -20.05 10.19
C ALA A 283 -23.33 -21.12 9.08
N GLY A 284 -22.62 -20.81 7.99
CA GLY A 284 -22.33 -21.73 6.89
C GLY A 284 -21.13 -22.66 7.12
N SER A 285 -20.53 -22.69 8.32
CA SER A 285 -19.25 -23.39 8.56
C SER A 285 -18.12 -22.89 7.67
N GLN A 286 -18.14 -21.59 7.36
CA GLN A 286 -17.11 -20.89 6.58
C GLN A 286 -16.60 -19.70 7.40
N CYS A 287 -15.32 -19.41 7.25
CA CYS A 287 -14.73 -18.25 7.90
C CYS A 287 -15.22 -16.97 7.21
N GLU A 288 -15.92 -16.14 7.98
CA GLU A 288 -16.44 -14.85 7.54
C GLU A 288 -15.70 -13.74 8.32
N PRO A 289 -15.50 -12.55 7.72
CA PRO A 289 -14.94 -11.42 8.46
C PRO A 289 -15.74 -11.16 9.74
N VAL A 290 -15.06 -10.90 10.86
CA VAL A 290 -15.76 -10.55 12.11
C VAL A 290 -16.57 -9.27 11.85
N PRO A 291 -17.89 -9.29 12.03
CA PRO A 291 -18.71 -8.10 11.83
C PRO A 291 -18.23 -6.96 12.72
N CYS A 292 -18.35 -5.73 12.24
CA CYS A 292 -18.17 -4.55 13.09
C CYS A 292 -18.88 -4.72 14.42
N ALA A 293 -18.17 -4.42 15.50
CA ALA A 293 -18.86 -4.25 16.76
C ALA A 293 -19.89 -3.13 16.60
N TRP A 294 -21.12 -3.33 17.10
CA TRP A 294 -22.23 -2.38 16.95
C TRP A 294 -21.94 -0.96 17.50
N TRP A 295 -20.91 -0.82 18.33
CA TRP A 295 -20.45 0.44 18.90
C TRP A 295 -19.33 1.11 18.09
N CYS A 296 -18.86 0.48 17.01
CA CYS A 296 -17.93 1.10 16.07
C CYS A 296 -18.59 2.33 15.41
N ASN A 297 -17.87 3.45 15.42
CA ASN A 297 -18.30 4.76 14.94
C ASN A 297 -17.05 5.63 14.70
N LEU A 298 -17.25 6.88 14.22
CA LEU A 298 -16.16 7.82 13.89
C LEU A 298 -15.12 8.07 15.02
N TYR A 299 -15.45 7.76 16.27
CA TYR A 299 -14.58 7.96 17.43
C TYR A 299 -13.83 6.70 17.85
N THR A 300 -14.22 5.54 17.31
CA THR A 300 -13.77 4.24 17.79
C THR A 300 -13.05 3.43 16.71
N CYS A 301 -12.85 3.98 15.52
CA CYS A 301 -12.20 3.32 14.39
C CYS A 301 -10.75 2.88 14.66
N SER A 302 -10.06 3.52 15.61
CA SER A 302 -8.71 3.10 16.04
C SER A 302 -8.70 1.85 16.93
N PHE A 303 -9.84 1.39 17.45
CA PHE A 303 -9.88 0.18 18.25
C PHE A 303 -9.76 -1.05 17.36
N SER A 304 -9.06 -2.08 17.83
CA SER A 304 -8.81 -3.31 17.08
C SER A 304 -10.07 -4.05 16.64
N SER A 305 -11.20 -3.86 17.34
CA SER A 305 -12.51 -4.41 16.97
C SER A 305 -13.25 -3.58 15.91
N CYS A 306 -12.73 -2.40 15.55
CA CYS A 306 -13.32 -1.48 14.57
C CYS A 306 -12.38 -1.19 13.39
N VAL A 307 -11.11 -1.54 13.47
CA VAL A 307 -10.14 -1.34 12.37
C VAL A 307 -10.47 -2.21 11.14
N HIS A 308 -11.20 -3.32 11.35
CA HIS A 308 -11.68 -4.22 10.29
C HIS A 308 -13.16 -3.98 9.94
N CYS A 309 -13.68 -2.81 10.28
CA CYS A 309 -15.01 -2.41 9.86
C CYS A 309 -15.03 -2.14 8.36
N ASP A 310 -15.24 -3.20 7.59
CA ASP A 310 -14.96 -3.27 6.17
C ASP A 310 -15.89 -2.42 5.27
N ALA A 311 -15.33 -2.08 4.11
CA ALA A 311 -15.75 -1.17 3.03
C ALA A 311 -17.07 -1.53 2.30
N GLY A 312 -17.76 -2.59 2.74
CA GLY A 312 -19.05 -3.01 2.15
C GLY A 312 -20.28 -2.45 2.86
N THR A 313 -20.09 -1.95 4.08
CA THR A 313 -21.14 -1.25 4.83
C THR A 313 -20.85 0.23 4.76
N ASP A 314 -21.88 1.07 4.69
CA ASP A 314 -21.79 2.55 4.73
C ASP A 314 -21.38 3.01 6.15
N HIS A 315 -20.34 2.37 6.69
CA HIS A 315 -19.92 2.46 8.07
C HIS A 315 -18.91 3.60 8.19
N PRO A 316 -19.10 4.53 9.13
CA PRO A 316 -18.30 5.74 9.23
C PRO A 316 -16.78 5.53 9.34
N CYS A 317 -16.34 4.36 9.82
CA CYS A 317 -14.91 4.05 9.88
C CYS A 317 -14.25 3.88 8.52
N VAL A 318 -14.99 3.45 7.50
CA VAL A 318 -14.48 3.33 6.13
C VAL A 318 -14.03 4.70 5.64
N SER A 319 -14.88 5.72 5.78
CA SER A 319 -14.55 7.07 5.32
C SER A 319 -13.39 7.73 6.08
N ILE A 320 -13.18 7.39 7.35
CA ILE A 320 -12.01 7.86 8.10
C ILE A 320 -10.74 7.12 7.64
N LEU A 321 -10.81 5.80 7.47
CA LEU A 321 -9.65 4.97 7.11
C LEU A 321 -9.20 5.23 5.66
N GLU A 322 -10.13 5.53 4.76
CA GLU A 322 -9.86 5.95 3.38
C GLU A 322 -9.45 7.43 3.27
N GLU A 323 -9.32 8.14 4.40
CA GLU A 323 -8.99 9.57 4.46
C GLU A 323 -9.98 10.48 3.68
N THR A 324 -11.16 9.98 3.32
CA THR A 324 -12.19 10.76 2.61
C THR A 324 -12.96 11.68 3.55
N VAL A 325 -13.00 11.36 4.84
CA VAL A 325 -13.62 12.15 5.90
C VAL A 325 -12.70 12.21 7.11
N CYS A 326 -12.41 13.42 7.57
CA CYS A 326 -11.73 13.61 8.84
C CYS A 326 -12.60 13.20 10.01
N ALA A 327 -12.00 12.51 10.97
CA ALA A 327 -12.67 12.31 12.24
C ALA A 327 -13.05 13.69 12.82
N PRO A 328 -14.27 13.86 13.37
CA PRO A 328 -14.75 15.17 13.80
C PRO A 328 -13.94 15.78 14.95
N TRP A 329 -13.11 14.96 15.61
CA TRP A 329 -12.18 15.35 16.66
C TRP A 329 -10.75 15.63 16.14
N CYS A 330 -10.48 15.45 14.84
CA CYS A 330 -9.23 15.88 14.25
C CYS A 330 -9.09 17.41 14.35
N ASN A 331 -8.04 17.84 15.01
CA ASN A 331 -7.76 19.24 15.32
C ASN A 331 -6.23 19.41 15.43
N SER A 332 -5.78 20.63 15.75
CA SER A 332 -4.36 20.94 15.78
C SER A 332 -3.51 20.17 16.78
N TRP A 333 -4.14 19.53 17.77
CA TRP A 333 -3.46 18.71 18.78
C TRP A 333 -3.44 17.23 18.44
N THR A 334 -4.25 16.79 17.47
CA THR A 334 -4.42 15.37 17.11
C THR A 334 -3.79 15.01 15.77
N CYS A 335 -3.11 15.95 15.10
CA CYS A 335 -2.43 15.70 13.83
C CYS A 335 -1.26 14.71 13.87
N GLY A 336 -0.80 14.31 15.06
CA GLY A 336 0.15 13.21 15.21
C GLY A 336 -0.49 11.82 15.20
N LEU A 337 -1.82 11.72 15.18
CA LEU A 337 -2.54 10.45 15.09
C LEU A 337 -2.77 10.10 13.62
N SER A 338 -2.54 8.83 13.26
CA SER A 338 -2.69 8.34 11.87
C SER A 338 -4.08 8.60 11.30
N LEU A 339 -5.13 8.57 12.12
CA LEU A 339 -6.51 8.86 11.70
C LEU A 339 -6.77 10.34 11.35
N CYS A 340 -5.82 11.23 11.64
CA CYS A 340 -5.89 12.64 11.27
C CYS A 340 -4.86 13.02 10.20
N GLU A 341 -4.10 12.04 9.68
CA GLU A 341 -3.25 12.25 8.51
C GLU A 341 -4.12 12.66 7.32
N GLY A 342 -3.62 13.57 6.47
CA GLY A 342 -4.38 14.10 5.33
C GLY A 342 -5.48 15.13 5.68
N CYS A 343 -5.89 15.25 6.95
CA CYS A 343 -6.97 16.15 7.32
C CYS A 343 -6.69 17.63 7.04
N PRO A 344 -7.67 18.45 6.59
CA PRO A 344 -7.44 19.86 6.26
C PRO A 344 -6.78 20.65 7.39
N VAL A 345 -7.12 20.36 8.64
CA VAL A 345 -6.48 20.99 9.81
C VAL A 345 -4.99 20.63 9.93
N CYS A 346 -4.62 19.39 9.61
CA CYS A 346 -3.25 18.90 9.69
C CYS A 346 -2.42 19.32 8.48
N ALA A 347 -3.00 19.29 7.29
CA ALA A 347 -2.41 19.88 6.08
C ALA A 347 -2.17 21.39 6.26
N ALA A 348 -3.08 22.11 6.93
CA ALA A 348 -2.89 23.52 7.24
C ALA A 348 -1.74 23.75 8.23
N ILE A 349 -1.52 22.86 9.20
CA ILE A 349 -0.41 22.97 10.15
C ILE A 349 0.91 22.68 9.45
N GLU A 350 0.97 21.63 8.64
CA GLU A 350 2.17 21.24 7.88
C GLU A 350 2.59 22.34 6.89
N SER A 351 1.61 22.97 6.21
CA SER A 351 1.84 24.10 5.32
C SER A 351 2.03 25.45 6.04
N GLN A 352 1.99 25.48 7.37
CA GLN A 352 2.04 26.70 8.18
C GLN A 352 0.99 27.74 7.77
N THR A 353 -0.21 27.29 7.36
CA THR A 353 -1.36 28.13 7.04
C THR A 353 -2.47 28.05 8.09
N TYR A 354 -2.32 27.18 9.08
CA TYR A 354 -3.31 27.02 10.15
C TYR A 354 -3.39 28.26 11.04
N CYS A 355 -4.61 28.72 11.28
CA CYS A 355 -4.90 29.80 12.21
C CYS A 355 -5.67 29.25 13.42
N HIS A 356 -5.10 29.37 14.62
CA HIS A 356 -5.81 28.96 15.84
C HIS A 356 -7.00 29.88 16.10
N SER A 357 -8.08 29.32 16.63
CA SER A 357 -9.30 30.07 16.96
C SER A 357 -9.11 31.15 18.03
N TRP A 358 -8.06 31.05 18.84
CA TRP A 358 -7.69 32.07 19.85
C TRP A 358 -6.78 33.16 19.29
N CYS A 359 -6.30 33.03 18.05
CA CYS A 359 -5.49 34.07 17.42
C CYS A 359 -6.32 35.32 17.18
N ASN A 360 -5.78 36.46 17.61
CA ASN A 360 -6.38 37.77 17.48
C ASN A 360 -5.27 38.81 17.28
N ALA A 361 -5.64 40.09 17.11
CA ALA A 361 -4.68 41.16 16.87
C ALA A 361 -3.54 41.21 17.90
N TYR A 362 -3.83 40.92 19.18
CA TYR A 362 -2.86 40.99 20.27
C TYR A 362 -1.91 39.79 20.33
N THR A 363 -2.21 38.69 19.61
CA THR A 363 -1.39 37.47 19.61
C THR A 363 -0.56 37.31 18.32
N CYS A 364 -0.57 38.31 17.43
CA CYS A 364 0.15 38.25 16.16
C CYS A 364 1.67 38.15 16.28
N GLY A 365 2.24 38.44 17.44
CA GLY A 365 3.66 38.20 17.74
C GLY A 365 4.02 36.72 17.97
N LEU A 366 3.02 35.84 18.12
CA LEU A 366 3.25 34.39 18.24
C LEU A 366 3.34 33.79 16.85
N SER A 367 4.36 32.97 16.60
CA SER A 367 4.59 32.31 15.31
C SER A 367 3.39 31.47 14.84
N SER A 368 2.62 30.90 15.77
CA SER A 368 1.41 30.12 15.46
C SER A 368 0.21 30.96 15.01
N CYS A 369 0.25 32.29 15.15
CA CYS A 369 -0.79 33.20 14.68
C CYS A 369 -0.39 34.01 13.45
N THR A 370 0.88 33.96 13.05
CA THR A 370 1.39 34.67 11.86
C THR A 370 0.56 34.40 10.58
N PRO A 371 0.06 33.18 10.31
CA PRO A 371 -0.72 32.91 9.09
C PRO A 371 -2.16 33.46 9.13
N CYS A 372 -2.64 33.92 10.29
CA CYS A 372 -4.01 34.38 10.44
C CYS A 372 -4.29 35.68 9.69
N ALA A 373 -5.46 35.77 9.05
CA ALA A 373 -5.92 36.98 8.36
C ALA A 373 -5.87 38.23 9.26
N VAL A 374 -6.27 38.10 10.53
CA VAL A 374 -6.21 39.20 11.53
C VAL A 374 -4.82 39.81 11.68
N CYS A 375 -3.77 39.01 11.50
CA CYS A 375 -2.38 39.47 11.60
C CYS A 375 -1.88 40.10 10.31
N SER A 376 -2.38 39.63 9.16
CA SER A 376 -2.17 40.29 7.87
C SER A 376 -2.86 41.66 7.84
N ASP A 377 -4.09 41.74 8.34
CA ASP A 377 -4.86 42.99 8.43
C ASP A 377 -4.22 43.99 9.40
N LEU A 378 -3.73 43.52 10.55
CA LEU A 378 -2.98 44.35 11.50
C LEU A 378 -1.68 44.88 10.87
N ALA A 379 -0.91 44.03 10.18
CA ALA A 379 0.32 44.44 9.51
C ALA A 379 0.08 45.42 8.35
N ALA A 380 -1.07 45.31 7.68
CA ALA A 380 -1.50 46.23 6.63
C ALA A 380 -2.11 47.54 7.15
N GLY A 381 -2.32 47.69 8.47
CA GLY A 381 -3.04 48.83 9.05
C GLY A 381 -4.54 48.85 8.72
N ALA A 382 -5.10 47.71 8.30
CA ALA A 382 -6.52 47.55 7.98
C ALA A 382 -7.38 47.26 9.23
N LEU A 383 -6.75 46.94 10.36
CA LEU A 383 -7.42 46.61 11.62
C LEU A 383 -7.19 47.69 12.67
N CYS A 384 -8.29 48.24 13.20
CA CYS A 384 -8.27 49.23 14.26
C CYS A 384 -8.77 48.65 15.58
N ALA A 385 -7.94 48.72 16.63
CA ALA A 385 -8.41 48.41 17.96
C ALA A 385 -9.49 49.42 18.39
N SER A 386 -10.50 48.95 19.12
CA SER A 386 -11.65 49.78 19.53
C SER A 386 -11.28 50.94 20.46
N TRP A 387 -10.08 50.92 21.05
CA TRP A 387 -9.53 51.96 21.91
C TRP A 387 -8.58 52.91 21.16
N CYS A 388 -8.41 52.75 19.85
CA CYS A 388 -7.65 53.70 19.04
C CYS A 388 -8.32 55.08 19.06
N ASN A 389 -7.51 56.10 19.31
CA ASN A 389 -7.91 57.50 19.36
C ASN A 389 -6.67 58.38 19.11
N ALA A 390 -6.87 59.70 19.04
CA ALA A 390 -5.80 60.69 18.85
C ALA A 390 -4.56 60.54 19.77
N TYR A 391 -4.68 59.91 20.94
CA TYR A 391 -3.56 59.71 21.87
C TYR A 391 -2.83 58.36 21.70
N THR A 392 -3.41 57.42 20.96
CA THR A 392 -2.88 56.05 20.77
C THR A 392 -2.51 55.72 19.33
N GLN A 393 -2.63 56.68 18.41
CA GLN A 393 -2.38 56.53 16.97
C GLN A 393 -0.99 55.97 16.61
N ASP A 394 0.02 56.16 17.45
CA ASP A 394 1.39 55.69 17.21
C ASP A 394 1.63 54.24 17.67
N MET A 395 0.65 53.61 18.34
CA MET A 395 0.75 52.20 18.72
C MET A 395 0.54 51.30 17.49
N SER A 396 1.23 50.15 17.46
CA SER A 396 1.15 49.20 16.34
C SER A 396 -0.28 48.73 16.01
N PHE A 397 -1.20 48.78 16.98
CA PHE A 397 -2.62 48.42 16.85
C PHE A 397 -3.51 49.54 16.31
N CYS A 398 -2.95 50.73 16.11
CA CYS A 398 -3.67 51.93 15.67
C CYS A 398 -3.06 52.58 14.41
N LEU A 399 -2.03 51.95 13.83
CA LEU A 399 -1.43 52.40 12.58
C LEU A 399 -2.47 52.36 11.46
N GLY A 400 -2.76 53.53 10.87
CA GLY A 400 -3.75 53.67 9.78
C GLY A 400 -5.18 53.97 10.23
N CYS A 401 -5.44 54.01 11.55
CA CYS A 401 -6.76 54.29 12.07
C CYS A 401 -7.11 55.78 12.04
N PRO A 402 -8.37 56.16 11.76
CA PRO A 402 -8.82 57.54 11.92
C PRO A 402 -8.66 57.98 13.38
N PRO A 403 -8.20 59.22 13.62
CA PRO A 403 -7.97 59.74 14.98
C PRO A 403 -9.24 59.97 15.81
#